data_AF-A0A8C6IUK2-F1
#
_entry.id   AF-A0A8C6IUK2-F1
#
_cell.length_a   1.000
_cell.length_b   1.000
_cell.length_c   1.000
_cell.angle_alpha   90.00
_cell.angle_beta   90.00
_cell.angle_gamma   90.00
#
_symmetry.space_group_name_H-M   'P 1'
#
loop_
_entity.id
_entity.type
_entity.pdbx_description
1 polymer ?
#
loop_
_entity_poly.entity_id
_entity_poly.type
_entity_poly.pdbx_seq_one_letter_code
_entity_poly.pdbx_strand_id
1 'polypeptide(L)'
;RSDAAKAEKTKRGLQEKHIIDVAYSTAQELVWAGKHEEARPAALHALRFSIEVYGPDSLQLVPAYLLLAEASAGAGHLPEASKYLSQAEWLILRAPDCSAAVQYKLHRSLGLFCAAKGDLERALYHLANDVYLASSAFGLKSIEASGGYFHMADVFLRQNKLDIANSLYAEVGNTKSHPLALSLSSLCFS
;
A
#
# COMPACT_ATOMS: atom_id res chain seq x y z
N ARG A 1 -27.02 -15.01 -30.85
CA ARG A 1 -25.81 -15.82 -30.54
C ARG A 1 -24.63 -14.96 -30.11
N SER A 2 -24.41 -13.76 -30.68
CA SER A 2 -23.37 -12.82 -30.22
C SER A 2 -23.61 -12.30 -28.80
N ASP A 3 -24.86 -12.04 -28.42
CA ASP A 3 -25.18 -11.39 -27.14
C ASP A 3 -25.00 -12.33 -25.95
N ALA A 4 -25.31 -13.63 -26.13
CA ALA A 4 -25.08 -14.66 -25.12
C ALA A 4 -23.58 -14.88 -24.86
N ALA A 5 -22.76 -14.96 -25.91
CA ALA A 5 -21.30 -15.09 -25.78
C ALA A 5 -20.66 -13.83 -25.14
N LYS A 6 -21.19 -12.64 -25.46
CA LYS A 6 -20.76 -11.38 -24.85
C LYS A 6 -21.14 -11.30 -23.36
N ALA A 7 -22.34 -11.75 -23.01
CA ALA A 7 -22.81 -11.81 -21.62
C ALA A 7 -21.99 -12.81 -20.79
N GLU A 8 -21.68 -13.98 -21.34
CA GLU A 8 -20.86 -15.00 -20.67
C GLU A 8 -19.42 -14.53 -20.44
N LYS A 9 -18.79 -13.91 -21.45
CA LYS A 9 -17.47 -13.30 -21.31
C LYS A 9 -17.44 -12.19 -20.26
N THR A 10 -18.50 -11.38 -20.20
CA THR A 10 -18.63 -10.30 -19.20
C THR A 10 -18.81 -10.88 -17.80
N LYS A 11 -19.64 -11.92 -17.64
CA LYS A 11 -19.84 -12.61 -16.36
C LYS A 11 -18.54 -13.24 -15.84
N ARG A 12 -17.78 -13.88 -16.73
CA ARG A 12 -16.46 -14.45 -16.40
C ARG A 12 -15.47 -13.39 -15.94
N GLY A 13 -15.37 -12.27 -16.66
CA GLY A 13 -14.47 -11.17 -16.27
C GLY A 13 -14.84 -10.53 -14.93
N LEU A 14 -16.14 -10.46 -14.58
CA LEU A 14 -16.58 -10.00 -13.27
C LEU A 14 -16.20 -10.98 -12.15
N GLN A 15 -16.33 -12.29 -12.42
CA GLN A 15 -15.95 -13.33 -11.46
C GLN A 15 -14.44 -13.36 -11.19
N GLU A 16 -13.62 -13.20 -12.24
CA GLU A 16 -12.16 -13.15 -12.12
C GLU A 16 -11.71 -11.93 -11.29
N LYS A 17 -12.30 -10.76 -11.52
CA LYS A 17 -12.04 -9.56 -10.70
C LYS A 17 -12.47 -9.74 -9.24
N HIS A 18 -13.63 -10.35 -9.00
CA HIS A 18 -14.09 -10.60 -7.64
C HIS A 18 -13.13 -11.50 -6.86
N ILE A 19 -12.56 -12.52 -7.49
CA ILE A 19 -11.56 -13.40 -6.85
C ILE A 19 -10.29 -12.63 -6.49
N ILE A 20 -9.83 -11.72 -7.36
CA ILE A 20 -8.69 -10.84 -7.07
C ILE A 20 -9.00 -9.97 -5.85
N ASP A 21 -10.18 -9.33 -5.83
CA ASP A 21 -10.57 -8.43 -4.75
C ASP A 21 -10.69 -9.16 -3.40
N VAL A 22 -11.25 -10.37 -3.39
CA VAL A 22 -11.31 -11.21 -2.18
C VAL A 22 -9.91 -11.57 -1.69
N ALA A 23 -9.04 -12.10 -2.56
CA ALA A 23 -7.69 -12.48 -2.17
C ALA A 23 -6.86 -11.29 -1.66
N TYR A 24 -6.99 -10.13 -2.33
CA TYR A 24 -6.35 -8.90 -1.91
C TYR A 24 -6.86 -8.44 -0.54
N SER A 25 -8.18 -8.40 -0.35
CA SER A 25 -8.79 -7.92 0.90
C SER A 25 -8.43 -8.81 2.08
N THR A 26 -8.48 -10.14 1.91
CA THR A 26 -8.04 -11.10 2.94
C THR A 26 -6.56 -10.88 3.32
N ALA A 27 -5.68 -10.69 2.34
CA ALA A 27 -4.28 -10.41 2.63
C ALA A 27 -4.09 -9.06 3.35
N GLN A 28 -4.81 -8.02 2.93
CA GLN A 28 -4.77 -6.69 3.55
C GLN A 28 -5.22 -6.74 5.01
N GLU A 29 -6.32 -7.45 5.31
CA GLU A 29 -6.81 -7.64 6.67
C GLU A 29 -5.79 -8.36 7.56
N LEU A 30 -5.14 -9.41 7.03
CA LEU A 30 -4.10 -10.14 7.76
C LEU A 30 -2.87 -9.27 8.02
N VAL A 31 -2.46 -8.44 7.05
CA VAL A 31 -1.37 -7.47 7.23
C VAL A 31 -1.73 -6.46 8.33
N TRP A 32 -2.95 -5.91 8.32
CA TRP A 32 -3.40 -4.99 9.38
C TRP A 32 -3.51 -5.64 10.75
N ALA A 33 -3.78 -6.95 10.81
CA ALA A 33 -3.75 -7.73 12.04
C ALA A 33 -2.33 -8.12 12.49
N GLY A 34 -1.27 -7.71 11.77
CA GLY A 34 0.13 -8.07 12.06
C GLY A 34 0.47 -9.52 11.71
N LYS A 35 -0.44 -10.26 11.07
CA LYS A 35 -0.28 -11.67 10.69
C LYS A 35 0.42 -11.80 9.34
N HIS A 36 1.63 -11.28 9.26
CA HIS A 36 2.34 -11.09 8.00
C HIS A 36 2.63 -12.41 7.25
N GLU A 37 2.99 -13.48 7.96
CA GLU A 37 3.20 -14.80 7.33
C GLU A 37 1.91 -15.42 6.79
N GLU A 38 0.81 -15.29 7.52
CA GLU A 38 -0.51 -15.77 7.08
C GLU A 38 -1.03 -14.98 5.86
N ALA A 39 -0.64 -13.71 5.72
CA ALA A 39 -1.06 -12.86 4.61
C ALA A 39 -0.44 -13.25 3.26
N ARG A 40 0.78 -13.80 3.26
CA ARG A 40 1.57 -14.05 2.04
C ARG A 40 0.88 -14.96 1.02
N PRO A 41 0.28 -16.12 1.39
CA PRO A 41 -0.46 -16.96 0.44
C PRO A 41 -1.62 -16.22 -0.25
N ALA A 42 -2.40 -15.45 0.49
CA ALA A 42 -3.51 -14.68 -0.06
C ALA A 42 -3.00 -13.57 -1.01
N ALA A 43 -1.92 -12.88 -0.65
CA ALA A 43 -1.31 -11.86 -1.49
C ALA A 43 -0.70 -12.46 -2.79
N LEU A 44 -0.09 -13.65 -2.71
CA LEU A 44 0.40 -14.39 -3.88
C LEU A 44 -0.75 -14.79 -4.81
N HIS A 45 -1.88 -15.24 -4.26
CA HIS A 45 -3.07 -15.52 -5.06
C HIS A 45 -3.60 -14.27 -5.75
N ALA A 46 -3.68 -13.14 -5.05
CA ALA A 46 -4.09 -11.87 -5.63
C ALA A 46 -3.18 -11.48 -6.80
N LEU A 47 -1.86 -11.59 -6.65
CA LEU A 47 -0.91 -11.31 -7.73
C LEU A 47 -1.07 -12.27 -8.92
N ARG A 48 -1.15 -13.59 -8.67
CA ARG A 48 -1.29 -14.59 -9.73
C ARG A 48 -2.53 -14.34 -10.58
N PHE A 49 -3.68 -14.16 -9.95
CA PHE A 49 -4.93 -13.89 -10.67
C PHE A 49 -4.89 -12.53 -11.38
N SER A 50 -4.24 -11.53 -10.79
CA SER A 50 -4.05 -10.23 -11.45
C SER A 50 -3.22 -10.36 -12.72
N ILE A 51 -2.15 -11.17 -12.72
CA ILE A 51 -1.34 -11.44 -13.92
C ILE A 51 -2.17 -12.15 -14.99
N GLU A 52 -2.99 -13.12 -14.60
CA GLU A 52 -3.87 -13.85 -15.54
C GLU A 52 -4.92 -12.94 -16.19
N VAL A 53 -5.47 -11.99 -15.44
CA VAL A 53 -6.54 -11.09 -15.92
C VAL A 53 -5.99 -9.89 -16.69
N TYR A 54 -4.93 -9.27 -16.20
CA TYR A 54 -4.44 -8.00 -16.73
C TYR A 54 -3.16 -8.11 -17.57
N GLY A 55 -2.46 -9.25 -17.50
CA GLY A 55 -1.16 -9.46 -18.10
C GLY A 55 0.01 -9.00 -17.20
N PRO A 56 1.24 -9.50 -17.45
CA PRO A 56 2.39 -9.34 -16.56
C PRO A 56 2.98 -7.91 -16.51
N ASP A 57 2.69 -7.07 -17.51
CA ASP A 57 3.23 -5.70 -17.62
C ASP A 57 2.22 -4.63 -17.17
N SER A 58 1.14 -5.05 -16.52
CA SER A 58 0.00 -4.18 -16.22
C SER A 58 0.21 -3.38 -14.93
N LEU A 59 -0.13 -2.08 -14.95
CA LEU A 59 -0.13 -1.24 -13.74
C LEU A 59 -1.10 -1.75 -12.67
N GLN A 60 -2.13 -2.51 -13.07
CA GLN A 60 -3.11 -3.12 -12.17
C GLN A 60 -2.47 -4.16 -11.24
N LEU A 61 -1.23 -4.59 -11.51
CA LEU A 61 -0.48 -5.49 -10.62
C LEU A 61 0.17 -4.75 -9.44
N VAL A 62 0.38 -3.43 -9.54
CA VAL A 62 1.10 -2.64 -8.53
C VAL A 62 0.55 -2.87 -7.12
N PRO A 63 -0.78 -2.79 -6.85
CA PRO A 63 -1.30 -3.04 -5.52
C PRO A 63 -0.93 -4.41 -4.94
N ALA A 64 -0.98 -5.47 -5.75
CA ALA A 64 -0.65 -6.82 -5.31
C ALA A 64 0.86 -6.96 -5.00
N TYR A 65 1.73 -6.35 -5.80
CA TYR A 65 3.16 -6.31 -5.51
C TYR A 65 3.48 -5.55 -4.23
N LEU A 66 2.84 -4.40 -4.00
CA LEU A 66 3.04 -3.61 -2.78
C LEU A 66 2.55 -4.36 -1.53
N LEU A 67 1.41 -5.05 -1.61
CA LEU A 67 0.89 -5.86 -0.51
C LEU A 67 1.81 -7.05 -0.18
N LEU A 68 2.37 -7.70 -1.19
CA LEU A 68 3.38 -8.76 -0.99
C LEU A 68 4.67 -8.21 -0.37
N ALA A 69 5.10 -7.02 -0.79
CA ALA A 69 6.26 -6.37 -0.19
C ALA A 69 6.04 -6.07 1.30
N GLU A 70 4.86 -5.53 1.64
CA GLU A 70 4.49 -5.23 3.02
C GLU A 70 4.41 -6.49 3.89
N ALA A 71 3.70 -7.53 3.41
CA ALA A 71 3.63 -8.81 4.11
C ALA A 71 5.02 -9.47 4.26
N SER A 72 5.87 -9.41 3.23
CA SER A 72 7.23 -9.96 3.30
C SER A 72 8.12 -9.18 4.27
N ALA A 73 8.03 -7.84 4.26
CA ALA A 73 8.81 -7.00 5.17
C ALA A 73 8.39 -7.21 6.63
N GLY A 74 7.08 -7.26 6.92
CA GLY A 74 6.56 -7.51 8.25
C GLY A 74 6.87 -8.92 8.78
N ALA A 75 7.04 -9.90 7.89
CA ALA A 75 7.53 -11.24 8.23
C ALA A 75 9.08 -11.31 8.38
N GLY A 76 9.81 -10.22 8.17
CA GLY A 76 11.28 -10.18 8.23
C GLY A 76 11.98 -10.68 6.96
N HIS A 77 11.24 -11.01 5.89
CA HIS A 77 11.75 -11.44 4.59
C HIS A 77 12.17 -10.25 3.72
N LEU A 78 13.11 -9.44 4.20
CA LEU A 78 13.54 -8.20 3.52
C LEU A 78 14.04 -8.39 2.07
N PRO A 79 14.80 -9.45 1.71
CA PRO A 79 15.20 -9.66 0.32
C PRO A 79 14.01 -9.89 -0.62
N GLU A 80 12.99 -10.60 -0.15
CA GLU A 80 11.78 -10.86 -0.93
C GLU A 80 10.95 -9.58 -1.06
N ALA A 81 10.79 -8.82 0.02
CA ALA A 81 10.12 -7.52 -0.01
C ALA A 81 10.76 -6.56 -1.03
N SER A 82 12.10 -6.47 -1.02
CA SER A 82 12.86 -5.65 -1.97
C SER A 82 12.59 -6.05 -3.42
N LYS A 83 12.47 -7.35 -3.70
CA LYS A 83 12.17 -7.86 -5.04
C LYS A 83 10.79 -7.40 -5.51
N TYR A 84 9.77 -7.52 -4.66
CA TYR A 84 8.41 -7.08 -5.02
C TYR A 84 8.30 -5.55 -5.19
N LEU A 85 8.99 -4.77 -4.35
CA LEU A 85 9.07 -3.31 -4.52
C LEU A 85 9.71 -2.94 -5.85
N SER A 86 10.79 -3.63 -6.24
CA SER A 86 11.45 -3.40 -7.52
C SER A 86 10.53 -3.70 -8.71
N GLN A 87 9.67 -4.71 -8.61
CA GLN A 87 8.68 -5.00 -9.65
C GLN A 87 7.60 -3.91 -9.74
N ALA A 88 7.08 -3.45 -8.60
CA ALA A 88 6.11 -2.36 -8.56
C ALA A 88 6.69 -1.06 -9.13
N GLU A 89 7.92 -0.72 -8.74
CA GLU A 89 8.66 0.45 -9.24
C GLU A 89 8.89 0.36 -10.75
N TRP A 90 9.32 -0.80 -11.25
CA TRP A 90 9.52 -1.02 -12.68
C TRP A 90 8.27 -0.78 -13.52
N LEU A 91 7.10 -1.27 -13.04
CA LEU A 91 5.82 -1.05 -13.72
C LEU A 91 5.45 0.43 -13.77
N ILE A 92 5.67 1.16 -12.67
CA ILE A 92 5.41 2.60 -12.60
C ILE A 92 6.37 3.38 -13.51
N LEU A 93 7.66 3.06 -13.51
CA LEU A 93 8.67 3.71 -14.37
C LEU A 93 8.38 3.53 -15.86
N ARG A 94 7.78 2.41 -16.25
CA ARG A 94 7.38 2.14 -17.64
C ARG A 94 6.09 2.85 -18.07
N ALA A 95 5.37 3.47 -17.13
CA ALA A 95 4.13 4.17 -17.38
C ALA A 95 4.30 5.67 -17.14
N PRO A 96 4.68 6.47 -18.16
CA PRO A 96 4.95 7.89 -17.99
C PRO A 96 3.71 8.68 -17.51
N ASP A 97 2.51 8.20 -17.83
CA ASP A 97 1.24 8.80 -17.42
C ASP A 97 0.66 8.18 -16.13
N CYS A 98 1.48 7.47 -15.34
CA CYS A 98 1.04 6.87 -14.09
C CYS A 98 0.50 7.96 -13.14
N SER A 99 -0.70 7.78 -12.62
CA SER A 99 -1.33 8.80 -11.77
C SER A 99 -0.67 8.90 -10.40
N ALA A 100 -0.70 10.08 -9.80
CA ALA A 100 -0.24 10.29 -8.42
C ALA A 100 -0.95 9.35 -7.42
N ALA A 101 -2.20 8.96 -7.71
CA ALA A 101 -2.99 7.99 -6.94
C ALA A 101 -2.41 6.56 -6.91
N VAL A 102 -1.53 6.21 -7.85
CA VAL A 102 -0.80 4.93 -7.83
C VAL A 102 0.61 5.14 -7.28
N GLN A 103 1.28 6.22 -7.69
CA GLN A 103 2.65 6.52 -7.29
C GLN A 103 2.82 6.70 -5.77
N TYR A 104 1.86 7.35 -5.09
CA TYR A 104 1.97 7.58 -3.65
C TYR A 104 2.09 6.27 -2.85
N LYS A 105 1.39 5.21 -3.28
CA LYS A 105 1.42 3.90 -2.62
C LYS A 105 2.80 3.26 -2.71
N LEU A 106 3.47 3.38 -3.86
CA LEU A 106 4.84 2.91 -4.03
C LEU A 106 5.78 3.65 -3.06
N HIS A 107 5.70 4.97 -3.04
CA HIS A 107 6.51 5.79 -2.14
C HIS A 107 6.26 5.46 -0.67
N ARG A 108 5.00 5.19 -0.27
CA ARG A 108 4.70 4.71 1.07
C ARG A 108 5.44 3.41 1.38
N SER A 109 5.29 2.39 0.53
CA SER A 109 5.90 1.08 0.77
C SER A 109 7.43 1.13 0.74
N LEU A 110 8.04 1.95 -0.13
CA LEU A 110 9.49 2.18 -0.14
C LEU A 110 9.95 2.86 1.17
N GLY A 111 9.20 3.86 1.65
CA GLY A 111 9.49 4.55 2.89
C GLY A 111 9.45 3.62 4.10
N LEU A 112 8.40 2.81 4.21
CA LEU A 112 8.26 1.79 5.25
C LEU A 112 9.36 0.73 5.18
N PHE A 113 9.72 0.28 3.98
CA PHE A 113 10.81 -0.67 3.79
C PHE A 113 12.17 -0.10 4.22
N CYS A 114 12.47 1.16 3.86
CA CYS A 114 13.66 1.86 4.35
C CYS A 114 13.66 1.97 5.88
N ALA A 115 12.52 2.32 6.47
CA ALA A 115 12.37 2.42 7.93
C ALA A 115 12.60 1.06 8.61
N ALA A 116 12.10 -0.04 8.04
CA ALA A 116 12.32 -1.40 8.53
C ALA A 116 13.81 -1.80 8.48
N LYS A 117 14.55 -1.31 7.49
CA LYS A 117 16.01 -1.48 7.39
C LYS A 117 16.81 -0.56 8.33
N GLY A 118 16.15 0.38 9.00
CA GLY A 118 16.80 1.40 9.84
C GLY A 118 17.34 2.61 9.07
N ASP A 119 17.10 2.71 7.76
CA ASP A 119 17.47 3.86 6.94
C ASP A 119 16.39 4.95 7.05
N LEU A 120 16.43 5.68 8.17
CA LEU A 120 15.40 6.65 8.52
C LEU A 120 15.41 7.89 7.60
N GLU A 121 16.56 8.24 7.02
CA GLU A 121 16.67 9.36 6.10
C GLU A 121 15.96 9.07 4.78
N ARG A 122 16.24 7.91 4.16
CA ARG A 122 15.55 7.51 2.93
C ARG A 122 14.08 7.21 3.19
N ALA A 123 13.74 6.71 4.37
CA ALA A 123 12.35 6.55 4.77
C ALA A 123 11.60 7.88 4.70
N LEU A 124 12.13 8.95 5.32
CA LEU A 124 11.52 10.29 5.28
C LEU A 124 11.44 10.85 3.86
N TYR A 125 12.46 10.65 3.02
CA TYR A 125 12.42 11.06 1.62
C TYR A 125 11.24 10.43 0.87
N HIS A 126 11.07 9.12 0.99
CA HIS A 126 9.97 8.43 0.31
C HIS A 126 8.61 8.80 0.92
N LEU A 127 8.50 8.89 2.24
CA LEU A 127 7.25 9.27 2.91
C LEU A 127 6.83 10.72 2.63
N ALA A 128 7.77 11.65 2.46
CA ALA A 128 7.46 13.01 2.02
C ALA A 128 6.88 13.03 0.59
N ASN A 129 7.42 12.21 -0.31
CA ASN A 129 6.87 12.05 -1.66
C ASN A 129 5.47 11.40 -1.64
N ASP A 130 5.25 10.41 -0.77
CA ASP A 130 3.92 9.84 -0.49
C ASP A 130 2.92 10.94 -0.11
N VAL A 131 3.21 11.73 0.93
CA VAL A 131 2.34 12.82 1.37
C VAL A 131 2.06 13.82 0.26
N TYR A 132 3.09 14.23 -0.49
CA TYR A 132 2.95 15.16 -1.61
C TYR A 132 2.02 14.62 -2.71
N LEU A 133 2.27 13.40 -3.17
CA LEU A 133 1.49 12.76 -4.24
C LEU A 133 0.05 12.47 -3.81
N ALA A 134 -0.14 11.95 -2.59
CA ALA A 134 -1.46 11.71 -2.02
C ALA A 134 -2.24 13.02 -1.86
N SER A 135 -1.60 14.08 -1.36
CA SER A 135 -2.22 15.40 -1.22
C SER A 135 -2.59 16.00 -2.58
N SER A 136 -1.74 15.82 -3.60
CA SER A 136 -2.04 16.28 -4.96
C SER A 136 -3.21 15.53 -5.59
N ALA A 137 -3.38 14.24 -5.28
CA ALA A 137 -4.44 13.41 -5.87
C ALA A 137 -5.78 13.52 -5.14
N PHE A 138 -5.76 13.61 -3.80
CA PHE A 138 -6.94 13.46 -2.95
C PHE A 138 -7.20 14.68 -2.03
N GLY A 139 -6.27 15.63 -1.99
CA GLY A 139 -6.30 16.78 -1.10
C GLY A 139 -5.55 16.56 0.21
N LEU A 140 -5.13 17.67 0.83
CA LEU A 140 -4.25 17.68 2.02
C LEU A 140 -4.85 16.99 3.25
N LYS A 141 -6.18 17.02 3.39
CA LYS A 141 -6.92 16.45 4.54
C LYS A 141 -7.57 15.10 4.23
N SER A 142 -7.10 14.43 3.18
CA SER A 142 -7.56 13.10 2.79
C SER A 142 -7.03 12.02 3.74
N ILE A 143 -7.70 10.87 3.76
CA ILE A 143 -7.25 9.69 4.50
C ILE A 143 -5.94 9.17 3.90
N GLU A 144 -5.78 9.31 2.58
CA GLU A 144 -4.58 8.94 1.86
C GLU A 144 -3.39 9.77 2.31
N ALA A 145 -3.51 11.10 2.40
CA ALA A 145 -2.44 11.97 2.89
C ALA A 145 -2.13 11.74 4.38
N SER A 146 -3.16 11.47 5.20
CA SER A 146 -2.97 11.24 6.64
C SER A 146 -2.13 10.00 6.97
N GLY A 147 -2.26 8.94 6.17
CA GLY A 147 -1.40 7.75 6.32
C GLY A 147 0.10 8.08 6.17
N GLY A 148 0.45 8.99 5.25
CA GLY A 148 1.84 9.43 5.07
C GLY A 148 2.35 10.24 6.27
N TYR A 149 1.55 11.16 6.80
CA TYR A 149 1.89 11.91 8.03
C TYR A 149 2.09 10.98 9.22
N PHE A 150 1.22 9.98 9.39
CA PHE A 150 1.34 8.99 10.46
C PHE A 150 2.68 8.25 10.40
N HIS A 151 3.09 7.77 9.22
CA HIS A 151 4.36 7.07 9.05
C HIS A 151 5.58 7.99 9.21
N MET A 152 5.51 9.25 8.76
CA MET A 152 6.58 10.23 9.01
C MET A 152 6.73 10.50 10.51
N ALA A 153 5.62 10.60 11.24
CA ALA A 153 5.63 10.78 12.69
C ALA A 153 6.32 9.62 13.41
N ASP A 154 6.05 8.37 13.02
CA ASP A 154 6.73 7.19 13.57
C ASP A 154 8.24 7.22 13.30
N VAL A 155 8.67 7.61 12.10
CA VAL A 155 10.09 7.75 11.78
C VAL A 155 10.75 8.85 12.62
N PHE A 156 10.10 9.99 12.83
CA PHE A 156 10.62 11.06 13.70
C PHE A 156 10.62 10.69 15.18
N LEU A 157 9.64 9.90 15.63
CA LEU A 157 9.62 9.33 16.97
C LEU A 157 10.85 8.42 17.20
N ARG A 158 11.18 7.57 16.23
CA ARG A 158 12.40 6.74 16.26
C ARG A 158 13.70 7.55 16.24
N GLN A 159 13.67 8.78 15.72
CA GLN A 159 14.78 9.75 15.80
C GLN A 159 14.80 10.57 17.10
N ASN A 160 13.87 10.34 18.03
CA ASN A 160 13.67 11.14 19.24
C ASN A 160 13.36 12.63 18.99
N LYS A 161 12.76 12.95 17.83
CA LYS A 161 12.30 14.31 17.48
C LYS A 161 10.81 14.45 17.80
N LEU A 162 10.51 14.44 19.09
CA LEU A 162 9.14 14.33 19.63
C LEU A 162 8.25 15.52 19.27
N ASP A 163 8.81 16.71 19.18
CA ASP A 163 8.13 17.94 18.77
C ASP A 163 7.56 17.83 17.34
N ILE A 164 8.37 17.32 16.42
CA ILE A 164 7.96 17.09 15.01
C ILE A 164 6.95 15.95 14.94
N ALA A 165 7.22 14.82 15.61
CA ALA A 165 6.32 13.67 15.62
C ALA A 165 4.92 14.04 16.14
N ASN A 166 4.84 14.76 17.27
CA ASN A 166 3.56 15.19 17.84
C ASN A 166 2.80 16.15 16.93
N SER A 167 3.50 17.06 16.25
CA SER A 167 2.89 17.96 15.27
C SER A 167 2.27 17.19 14.10
N LEU A 168 2.96 16.17 13.59
CA LEU A 168 2.46 15.32 12.51
C LEU A 168 1.29 14.44 12.97
N TYR A 169 1.33 13.87 14.17
CA TYR A 169 0.18 13.12 14.71
C TYR A 169 -1.06 14.01 14.92
N ALA A 170 -0.88 15.27 15.31
CA ALA A 170 -1.99 16.22 15.42
C ALA A 170 -2.66 16.47 14.06
N GLU A 171 -1.88 16.57 12.97
CA GLU A 171 -2.43 16.68 11.61
C GLU A 171 -3.25 15.44 11.20
N VAL A 172 -2.83 14.24 11.61
CA VAL A 172 -3.63 13.02 11.39
C VAL A 172 -4.99 13.10 12.09
N GLY A 173 -5.01 13.55 13.35
CA GLY A 173 -6.25 13.72 14.13
C GLY A 173 -7.19 14.80 13.60
N ASN A 174 -6.66 15.78 12.86
CA ASN A 174 -7.43 16.86 12.25
C ASN A 174 -8.07 16.48 10.91
N THR A 175 -7.81 15.28 10.38
CA THR A 175 -8.52 14.76 9.21
C THR A 175 -9.95 14.39 9.57
N LYS A 176 -10.93 14.80 8.76
CA LYS A 176 -12.37 14.62 9.07
C LYS A 176 -12.69 13.12 9.16
N SER A 177 -12.75 12.56 10.35
CA SER A 177 -13.19 11.17 10.55
C SER A 177 -14.72 11.07 10.55
N HIS A 178 -15.30 10.49 9.50
CA HIS A 178 -16.36 9.49 9.68
C HIS A 178 -15.70 8.16 10.07
N PRO A 179 -16.39 7.25 10.79
CA PRO A 179 -15.84 6.54 11.95
C PRO A 179 -14.87 5.41 11.58
N LEU A 180 -13.56 5.70 11.61
CA LEU A 180 -12.50 4.68 11.71
C LEU A 180 -11.45 5.02 12.78
N ALA A 181 -11.69 6.05 13.60
CA ALA A 181 -10.80 6.49 14.69
C ALA A 181 -10.63 5.49 15.85
N LEU A 182 -10.98 4.21 15.66
CA LEU A 182 -10.83 3.15 16.67
C LEU A 182 -9.79 2.07 16.30
N SER A 183 -9.24 2.04 15.08
CA SER A 183 -8.18 1.06 14.74
C SER A 183 -6.76 1.58 14.88
N LEU A 184 -6.52 2.90 14.81
CA LEU A 184 -5.18 3.48 14.93
C LEU A 184 -4.73 3.74 16.38
N SER A 185 -5.64 3.66 17.36
CA SER A 185 -5.29 3.77 18.79
C SER A 185 -4.79 2.46 19.40
N SER A 186 -4.97 1.32 18.74
CA SER A 186 -4.65 -0.01 19.30
C SER A 186 -3.23 -0.49 19.02
N LEU A 187 -2.44 0.26 18.25
CA LEU A 187 -1.03 -0.08 17.93
C LEU A 187 0.00 0.80 18.67
N CYS A 188 -0.45 1.79 19.47
CA CYS A 188 0.45 2.65 20.26
C CYS A 188 0.75 2.11 21.68
N PHE A 189 0.27 0.92 22.04
CA PHE A 189 0.64 0.24 23.30
C PHE A 189 0.74 -1.26 23.08
N SER A 190 1.87 -1.73 22.53
CA SER A 190 2.47 -3.05 22.79
C SER A 190 3.94 -3.01 22.39
#